data_AF-A0A6L3JQ95-F1
#
_entry.id   AF-A0A6L3JQ95-F1
#
_cell.length_a   1.000
_cell.length_b   1.000
_cell.length_c   1.000
_cell.angle_alpha   90.00
_cell.angle_beta   90.00
_cell.angle_gamma   90.00
#
_symmetry.space_group_name_H-M   'P 1'
#
loop_
_entity.id
_entity.type
_entity.pdbx_description
1 polymer ?
#
loop_
_entity_poly.entity_id
_entity_poly.type
_entity_poly.pdbx_seq_one_letter_code
_entity_poly.pdbx_strand_id
1 'polypeptide(L)'
;MKNLVSLGVFLLILLSVQVNAQEQSVLQIRPTGRILMDGGLFHSDNKNFVDGVAIPDARIGVKTTYGKYKAKVDIGYAYGKVSLKDIFVERQFSSHALLRVGNFVHQFGLQSSTSSSMKVTME
;
A
#
# COMPACT_ATOMS: atom_id res chain seq x y z
N MET A 1 28.54 53.38 -8.16
CA MET A 1 28.38 52.45 -7.02
C MET A 1 26.91 52.16 -6.66
N LYS A 2 26.00 53.14 -6.74
CA LYS A 2 24.56 52.93 -6.43
C LYS A 2 23.84 51.87 -7.30
N ASN A 3 24.22 51.75 -8.58
CA ASN A 3 23.56 50.83 -9.52
C ASN A 3 23.99 49.36 -9.31
N LEU A 4 25.18 49.10 -8.78
CA LEU A 4 25.66 47.75 -8.47
C LEU A 4 24.97 47.17 -7.23
N VAL A 5 24.70 48.01 -6.23
CA VAL A 5 23.95 47.59 -5.02
C VAL A 5 22.50 47.26 -5.37
N SER A 6 21.87 48.07 -6.24
CA SER A 6 20.51 47.80 -6.73
C SER A 6 20.42 46.49 -7.51
N LEU A 7 21.40 46.19 -8.37
CA LEU A 7 21.43 44.95 -9.15
C LEU A 7 21.63 43.70 -8.27
N GLY A 8 22.46 43.81 -7.22
CA GLY A 8 22.66 42.73 -6.25
C GLY A 8 21.41 42.44 -5.41
N VAL A 9 20.67 43.49 -5.01
CA VAL A 9 19.41 43.32 -4.26
C VAL A 9 18.32 42.70 -5.15
N PHE A 10 18.26 43.06 -6.44
CA PHE A 10 17.32 42.49 -7.38
C PHE A 10 17.57 40.99 -7.64
N LEU A 11 18.85 40.58 -7.72
CA LEU A 11 19.23 39.18 -7.90
C LEU A 11 18.93 38.32 -6.66
N LEU A 12 19.03 38.89 -5.45
CA LEU A 12 18.65 38.21 -4.21
C LEU A 12 17.13 37.98 -4.09
N ILE A 13 16.31 38.92 -4.59
CA ILE A 13 14.85 38.76 -4.60
C ILE A 13 14.43 37.62 -5.54
N LEU A 14 15.08 37.50 -6.70
CA LEU A 14 14.82 36.41 -7.66
C LEU A 14 15.19 35.01 -7.14
N LEU A 15 16.18 34.90 -6.24
CA LEU A 15 16.58 33.63 -5.63
C LEU A 15 15.68 33.19 -4.45
N SER A 16 14.87 34.09 -3.90
CA SER A 16 14.08 33.84 -2.69
C SER A 16 12.68 33.26 -2.94
N VAL A 17 12.22 33.23 -4.19
CA VAL A 17 10.88 32.73 -4.54
C VAL A 17 11.00 31.31 -5.10
N GLN A 18 11.31 30.36 -4.22
CA GLN A 18 11.00 28.96 -4.48
C GLN A 18 9.50 28.80 -4.19
N VAL A 19 8.66 29.00 -5.22
CA VAL A 19 7.25 28.58 -5.16
C VAL A 19 7.26 27.06 -5.09
N ASN A 20 7.34 26.53 -3.87
CA ASN A 20 7.10 25.12 -3.64
C ASN A 20 5.61 24.93 -3.95
N ALA A 21 5.31 24.32 -5.09
CA ALA A 21 3.95 23.96 -5.47
C ALA A 21 3.35 23.22 -4.27
N GLN A 22 2.43 23.90 -3.58
CA GLN A 22 1.82 23.38 -2.38
C GLN A 22 0.97 22.21 -2.86
N GLU A 23 1.48 20.98 -2.69
CA GLU A 23 0.74 19.75 -2.99
C GLU A 23 -0.64 19.91 -2.34
N GLN A 24 -1.67 20.11 -3.16
CA GLN A 24 -3.05 20.13 -2.70
C GLN A 24 -3.29 18.74 -2.13
N SER A 25 -3.19 18.61 -0.81
CA SER A 25 -3.37 17.33 -0.10
C SER A 25 -4.86 17.01 -0.11
N VAL A 26 -5.35 16.58 -1.27
CA VAL A 26 -6.72 16.11 -1.46
C VAL A 26 -6.81 14.75 -0.78
N LEU A 27 -7.79 14.61 0.11
CA LEU A 27 -8.11 13.34 0.72
C LEU A 27 -8.65 12.39 -0.36
N GLN A 28 -7.89 11.35 -0.67
CA GLN A 28 -8.34 10.27 -1.56
C GLN A 28 -8.78 9.07 -0.72
N ILE A 29 -10.04 8.66 -0.87
CA ILE A 29 -10.58 7.46 -0.26
C ILE A 29 -10.81 6.43 -1.36
N ARG A 30 -10.21 5.26 -1.22
CA ARG A 30 -10.32 4.15 -2.18
C ARG A 30 -10.84 2.91 -1.46
N PRO A 31 -12.07 2.47 -1.74
CA PRO A 31 -12.52 1.15 -1.29
C PRO A 31 -11.70 0.07 -2.03
N THR A 32 -11.37 -1.01 -1.33
CA THR A 32 -10.63 -2.15 -1.89
C THR A 32 -11.32 -3.44 -1.51
N GLY A 33 -11.33 -4.39 -2.44
CA GLY A 33 -11.85 -5.73 -2.21
C GLY A 33 -11.10 -6.75 -3.03
N ARG A 34 -11.03 -7.98 -2.52
CA ARG A 34 -10.49 -9.14 -3.23
C ARG A 34 -11.23 -10.38 -2.79
N ILE A 35 -11.57 -11.26 -3.73
CA ILE A 35 -12.09 -12.59 -3.41
C ILE A 35 -11.30 -13.59 -4.25
N LEU A 36 -10.78 -14.62 -3.59
CA LEU A 36 -10.17 -15.79 -4.21
C LEU A 36 -11.10 -16.97 -3.95
N MET A 37 -11.44 -17.69 -5.01
CA MET A 37 -12.26 -18.90 -4.97
C MET A 37 -11.52 -19.98 -5.76
N ASP A 38 -11.25 -21.09 -5.09
CA ASP A 38 -10.45 -22.18 -5.64
C ASP A 38 -11.31 -23.44 -5.70
N GLY A 39 -11.16 -24.21 -6.77
CA GLY A 39 -11.70 -25.55 -6.91
C GLY A 39 -10.56 -26.53 -7.14
N GLY A 40 -10.47 -27.57 -6.31
CA GLY A 40 -9.44 -28.59 -6.39
C GLY A 40 -10.04 -29.96 -6.67
N LEU A 41 -9.47 -30.68 -7.63
CA LEU A 41 -9.69 -32.11 -7.83
C LEU A 41 -8.39 -32.84 -7.46
N PHE A 42 -8.48 -33.80 -6.55
CA PHE A 42 -7.35 -34.54 -6.03
C PHE A 42 -7.49 -36.01 -6.37
N HIS A 43 -6.54 -36.52 -7.15
CA HIS A 43 -6.42 -37.96 -7.39
C HIS A 43 -5.37 -38.53 -6.42
N SER A 44 -5.83 -39.08 -5.29
CA SER A 44 -4.95 -39.67 -4.28
C SER A 44 -5.62 -40.88 -3.63
N ASP A 45 -4.83 -41.91 -3.31
CA ASP A 45 -5.28 -43.09 -2.53
C ASP A 45 -5.58 -42.74 -1.06
N ASN A 46 -5.30 -41.51 -0.64
CA ASN A 46 -5.55 -41.02 0.71
C ASN A 46 -6.95 -40.41 0.83
N LYS A 47 -7.82 -41.06 1.63
CA LYS A 47 -9.22 -40.68 1.84
C LYS A 47 -9.44 -39.28 2.44
N ASN A 48 -8.39 -38.61 2.92
CA ASN A 48 -8.46 -37.24 3.44
C ASN A 48 -8.33 -36.16 2.35
N PHE A 49 -7.88 -36.53 1.15
CA PHE A 49 -7.86 -35.63 0.00
C PHE A 49 -9.21 -35.69 -0.70
N VAL A 50 -10.11 -34.81 -0.25
CA VAL A 50 -11.43 -34.65 -0.84
C VAL A 50 -11.43 -33.52 -1.85
N ASP A 51 -12.10 -33.76 -2.97
CA ASP A 51 -12.42 -32.70 -3.92
C ASP A 51 -13.27 -31.65 -3.23
N GLY A 52 -13.06 -30.39 -3.59
CA GLY A 52 -13.75 -29.31 -2.92
C GLY A 52 -13.58 -27.96 -3.56
N VAL A 53 -14.48 -27.07 -3.16
CA VAL A 53 -14.41 -25.64 -3.46
C VAL A 53 -14.12 -24.91 -2.15
N ALA A 54 -13.18 -23.98 -2.19
CA ALA A 54 -12.78 -23.18 -1.05
C ALA A 54 -12.76 -21.70 -1.41
N ILE A 55 -13.02 -20.86 -0.41
CA ILE A 55 -12.74 -19.43 -0.46
C ILE A 55 -11.52 -19.21 0.45
N PRO A 56 -10.29 -19.38 -0.10
CA PRO A 56 -9.08 -19.24 0.69
C PRO A 56 -8.86 -17.82 1.20
N ASP A 57 -9.38 -16.81 0.50
CA ASP A 57 -9.15 -15.42 0.86
C ASP A 57 -10.23 -14.50 0.28
N ALA A 58 -11.17 -14.05 1.10
CA ALA A 58 -11.99 -12.89 0.83
C ALA A 58 -11.46 -11.72 1.66
N ARG A 59 -11.32 -10.53 1.09
CA ARG A 59 -10.85 -9.32 1.77
C ARG A 59 -11.68 -8.13 1.37
N ILE A 60 -11.98 -7.29 2.35
CA ILE A 60 -12.58 -5.98 2.17
C ILE A 60 -11.80 -4.96 2.97
N GLY A 61 -11.61 -3.77 2.42
CA GLY A 61 -10.84 -2.74 3.08
C GLY A 61 -10.99 -1.37 2.46
N VAL A 62 -10.30 -0.42 3.07
CA VAL A 62 -10.25 0.96 2.63
C VAL A 62 -8.81 1.46 2.69
N LYS A 63 -8.42 2.17 1.65
CA LYS A 63 -7.15 2.88 1.56
C LYS A 63 -7.44 4.37 1.50
N THR A 64 -6.88 5.11 2.44
CA THR A 64 -6.97 6.58 2.49
C THR A 64 -5.59 7.16 2.24
N THR A 65 -5.50 8.20 1.41
CA THR A 65 -4.25 8.91 1.13
C THR A 65 -4.50 10.41 1.31
N TYR A 66 -3.66 11.06 2.09
CA TYR A 66 -3.73 12.49 2.39
C TYR A 66 -2.34 13.08 2.30
N GLY A 67 -2.03 13.69 1.15
CA GLY A 67 -0.68 14.17 0.85
C GLY A 67 0.36 13.05 1.01
N LYS A 68 1.27 13.22 1.98
CA LYS A 68 2.36 12.27 2.29
C LYS A 68 1.96 11.11 3.22
N TYR A 69 0.73 11.11 3.71
CA TYR A 69 0.21 10.08 4.60
C TYR A 69 -0.68 9.11 3.84
N LYS A 70 -0.53 7.83 4.14
CA LYS A 70 -1.35 6.76 3.60
C LYS A 70 -1.77 5.86 4.75
N ALA A 71 -3.06 5.60 4.88
CA ALA A 71 -3.57 4.61 5.82
C ALA A 71 -4.32 3.52 5.05
N LYS A 72 -4.28 2.31 5.58
CA LYS A 72 -4.91 1.15 4.99
C LYS A 72 -5.47 0.26 6.08
N VAL A 73 -6.70 -0.17 5.90
CA VAL A 73 -7.41 -1.08 6.80
C VAL A 73 -8.08 -2.14 5.94
N ASP A 74 -7.57 -3.36 6.01
CA ASP A 74 -8.09 -4.53 5.29
C ASP A 74 -8.44 -5.64 6.29
N ILE A 75 -9.68 -6.11 6.19
CA ILE A 75 -10.22 -7.24 6.95
C ILE A 75 -10.39 -8.41 5.97
N GLY A 76 -9.90 -9.58 6.34
CA GLY A 76 -9.98 -10.81 5.56
C GLY A 76 -10.85 -11.87 6.20
N TYR A 77 -11.60 -12.61 5.40
CA TYR A 77 -12.29 -13.83 5.77
C TYR A 77 -11.71 -14.99 4.97
N ALA A 78 -11.26 -16.02 5.67
CA ALA A 78 -10.68 -17.22 5.08
C ALA A 78 -11.17 -18.44 5.87
N TYR A 79 -11.71 -19.45 5.18
CA TYR A 79 -12.11 -20.73 5.79
C TYR A 79 -12.92 -20.61 7.11
N GLY A 80 -13.89 -19.70 7.17
CA GLY A 80 -14.70 -19.51 8.39
C GLY A 80 -14.13 -18.56 9.43
N LYS A 81 -12.92 -18.03 9.23
CA LYS A 81 -12.23 -17.17 10.21
C LYS A 81 -12.07 -15.75 9.68
N VAL A 82 -12.41 -14.77 10.51
CA VAL A 82 -12.13 -13.35 10.26
C VAL A 82 -10.73 -13.03 10.79
N SER A 83 -9.94 -12.33 9.99
CA SER A 83 -8.56 -11.97 10.26
C SER A 83 -8.32 -10.51 9.89
N LEU A 84 -7.55 -9.80 10.71
CA LEU A 84 -7.07 -8.47 10.39
C LEU A 84 -5.81 -8.63 9.54
N LYS A 85 -5.88 -8.24 8.27
CA LYS A 85 -4.80 -8.46 7.31
C LYS A 85 -3.80 -7.31 7.34
N ASP A 86 -4.17 -6.18 6.75
CA ASP A 86 -3.32 -4.98 6.70
C ASP A 86 -4.00 -3.85 7.49
N ILE A 87 -3.43 -3.46 8.62
CA ILE A 87 -3.84 -2.26 9.37
C ILE A 87 -2.58 -1.44 9.60
N PHE A 88 -2.32 -0.48 8.71
CA PHE A 88 -1.11 0.32 8.83
C PHE A 88 -1.34 1.78 8.46
N VAL A 89 -0.48 2.62 9.02
CA VAL A 89 -0.28 4.00 8.61
C VAL A 89 1.15 4.14 8.11
N GLU A 90 1.30 4.79 6.97
CA GLU A 90 2.55 5.04 6.29
C GLU A 90 2.72 6.54 6.07
N ARG A 91 3.93 7.02 6.34
CA ARG A 91 4.37 8.37 5.99
C ARG A 91 5.53 8.26 5.01
N GLN A 92 5.39 8.93 3.88
CA GLN A 92 6.45 9.04 2.88
C GLN A 92 7.30 10.28 3.15
N PHE A 93 8.61 10.09 3.34
CA PHE A 93 9.57 11.19 3.53
C PHE A 93 10.20 11.64 2.22
N SER A 94 10.51 10.67 1.35
CA SER A 94 11.09 10.88 0.02
C SER A 94 10.59 9.78 -0.93
N SER A 95 10.94 9.84 -2.22
CA SER A 95 10.59 8.80 -3.20
C SER A 95 11.13 7.41 -2.84
N HIS A 96 12.19 7.35 -2.03
CA HIS A 96 12.87 6.11 -1.64
C HIS A 96 12.76 5.77 -0.15
N ALA A 97 12.13 6.65 0.65
CA ALA A 97 12.08 6.50 2.09
C ALA A 97 10.64 6.64 2.60
N LEU A 98 10.17 5.59 3.26
CA LEU A 98 8.87 5.53 3.91
C LEU A 98 9.04 4.97 5.33
N LEU A 99 8.20 5.42 6.23
CA LEU A 99 8.02 4.81 7.54
C LEU A 99 6.60 4.27 7.62
N ARG A 100 6.49 2.98 7.88
CA ARG A 100 5.22 2.27 8.04
C ARG A 100 5.12 1.71 9.44
N VAL A 101 3.99 1.97 10.09
CA VAL A 101 3.71 1.52 11.46
C VAL A 101 2.33 0.85 11.47
N GLY A 102 2.23 -0.31 12.12
CA GLY A 102 1.00 -1.06 12.28
C GLY A 102 1.18 -2.55 12.00
N ASN A 103 0.08 -3.24 11.75
CA ASN A 103 0.05 -4.62 11.32
C ASN A 103 0.14 -4.68 9.78
N PHE A 104 1.24 -5.21 9.27
CA PHE A 104 1.45 -5.45 7.86
C PHE A 104 2.35 -6.68 7.69
N VAL A 105 2.23 -7.34 6.53
CA VAL A 105 3.09 -8.47 6.20
C VAL A 105 4.54 -7.99 6.07
N HIS A 106 5.44 -8.57 6.86
CA HIS A 106 6.86 -8.26 6.81
C HIS A 106 7.45 -8.70 5.46
N GLN A 107 8.23 -7.81 4.85
CA GLN A 107 8.87 -8.04 3.56
C GLN A 107 10.11 -8.92 3.74
N PHE A 108 9.89 -10.20 4.06
CA PHE A 108 10.94 -11.21 4.12
C PHE A 108 10.76 -12.19 2.96
N GLY A 109 11.69 -12.17 2.02
CA GLY A 109 11.63 -12.96 0.79
C GLY A 109 10.77 -12.32 -0.32
N LEU A 110 11.07 -12.69 -1.56
CA LEU A 110 10.42 -12.16 -2.77
C LEU A 110 8.95 -12.57 -2.88
N GLN A 111 8.60 -13.75 -2.38
CA GLN A 111 7.23 -14.22 -2.34
C GLN A 111 6.39 -13.41 -1.34
N SER A 112 6.87 -13.17 -0.11
CA SER A 112 6.13 -12.35 0.87
C SER A 112 5.96 -10.88 0.44
N SER A 113 6.93 -10.37 -0.33
CA SER A 113 6.92 -8.99 -0.83
C SER A 113 6.04 -8.79 -2.06
N THR A 114 5.72 -9.88 -2.77
CA THR A 114 4.80 -9.87 -3.91
C THR A 114 3.36 -9.92 -3.41
N SER A 115 2.51 -9.05 -3.95
CA SER A 115 1.08 -9.08 -3.66
C SER A 115 0.53 -10.49 -3.86
N SER A 116 -0.28 -11.01 -2.94
CA SER A 116 -0.85 -12.36 -3.09
C SER A 116 -1.66 -12.54 -4.39
N SER A 117 -2.09 -11.44 -5.03
CA SER A 117 -2.76 -11.47 -6.33
C SER A 117 -1.83 -11.67 -7.52
N MET A 118 -0.52 -11.49 -7.34
CA MET A 118 0.50 -11.56 -8.39
C MET A 118 1.50 -12.69 -8.13
N LYS A 119 1.27 -13.52 -7.11
CA LYS A 119 2.10 -14.71 -6.89
C LYS A 119 1.85 -15.71 -8.01
N VAL A 120 2.94 -16.28 -8.52
CA VAL A 120 2.90 -17.32 -9.57
C VAL A 120 2.34 -18.63 -9.04
N THR A 121 2.45 -18.87 -7.73
CA THR A 121 2.03 -20.11 -7.06
C THR A 121 1.12 -19.79 -5.89
N MET A 122 0.11 -20.65 -5.67
CA MET A 122 -0.70 -20.64 -4.45
C MET A 122 0.12 -21.17 -3.27
N GLU A 123 -0.03 -20.53 -2.11
CA GLU A 123 0.51 -20.96 -0.81
C GLU A 123 -0.60 -21.51 0.07
#